data_AF-A0A942II33-F1
#
_entry.id   AF-A0A942II33-F1
#
_cell.length_a   1.000
_cell.length_b   1.000
_cell.length_c   1.000
_cell.angle_alpha   90.00
_cell.angle_beta   90.00
_cell.angle_gamma   90.00
#
_symmetry.space_group_name_H-M   'P 1'
#
loop_
_entity.id
_entity.type
_entity.pdbx_description
1 polymer ?
#
loop_
_entity_poly.entity_id
_entity_poly.type
_entity_poly.pdbx_seq_one_letter_code
_entity_poly.pdbx_strand_id
1 'polypeptide(L)' 'MDGINNWLVELNKNSPIWFGVVTVLTMSGMGVIIATIIEVLFKLLGVKGERIEIHH' A
#
# COMPACT_ATOMS: atom_id res chain seq x y z
N MET A 1 -2.08 -20.53 11.04
CA MET A 1 -1.86 -19.16 10.50
C MET A 1 -2.00 -18.14 11.63
N ASP A 2 -1.38 -18.42 12.78
CA ASP A 2 -1.91 -17.93 14.07
C ASP A 2 -0.94 -17.00 14.81
N GLY A 3 0.22 -16.68 14.23
CA GLY A 3 1.20 -15.80 14.87
C GLY A 3 0.85 -14.32 14.70
N ILE A 4 0.79 -13.85 13.45
CA ILE A 4 0.60 -12.42 13.13
C ILE A 4 -0.79 -11.95 13.55
N ASN A 5 -1.84 -12.73 13.28
CA ASN A 5 -3.21 -12.35 13.64
C ASN A 5 -3.38 -12.26 15.16
N ASN A 6 -2.85 -13.23 15.92
CA ASN A 6 -2.91 -13.15 17.38
C ASN A 6 -2.07 -11.99 17.93
N TRP A 7 -0.89 -11.74 17.35
CA TRP A 7 -0.06 -10.59 17.70
C TRP A 7 -0.75 -9.26 17.44
N LEU A 8 -1.44 -9.10 16.31
CA LEU A 8 -2.22 -7.89 16.01
C LEU A 8 -3.39 -7.69 16.98
N VAL A 9 -4.08 -8.78 17.34
CA VAL A 9 -5.17 -8.75 18.33
C VAL A 9 -4.65 -8.34 19.70
N GLU A 10 -3.51 -8.88 20.12
CA GLU A 10 -2.86 -8.53 21.39
C GLU A 10 -2.33 -7.10 21.39
N LEU A 11 -1.72 -6.65 20.28
CA LEU A 11 -1.25 -5.29 20.09
C LEU A 11 -2.41 -4.29 20.19
N ASN A 12 -3.55 -4.57 19.56
CA ASN A 12 -4.71 -3.69 19.65
C ASN A 12 -5.26 -3.58 21.08
N LYS A 13 -5.26 -4.68 21.84
CA LYS A 13 -5.72 -4.70 23.24
C LYS A 13 -4.79 -3.93 24.17
N ASN A 14 -3.48 -4.11 24.02
CA ASN A 14 -2.47 -3.53 24.91
C ASN A 14 -2.09 -2.10 24.50
N SER A 15 -2.13 -1.78 23.21
CA SER A 15 -1.78 -0.46 22.69
C SER A 15 -2.46 -0.15 21.34
N PRO A 16 -3.66 0.47 21.38
CA PRO A 16 -4.40 0.85 20.17
C PRO A 16 -3.64 1.80 19.24
N ILE A 17 -2.80 2.67 19.80
CA ILE A 17 -2.01 3.65 19.02
C ILE A 17 -1.00 2.91 18.14
N TRP A 18 -0.23 1.98 18.70
CA TRP A 18 0.74 1.19 17.95
C TRP A 18 0.06 0.29 16.91
N PHE A 19 -1.10 -0.27 17.24
CA PHE A 19 -1.91 -0.99 16.26
C PHE A 19 -2.31 -0.09 15.07
N GLY A 20 -2.72 1.16 15.35
CA GLY A 20 -3.00 2.16 14.33
C GLY A 20 -1.78 2.48 13.45
N VAL A 21 -0.60 2.64 14.05
CA VAL A 21 0.65 2.85 13.30
C VAL A 21 0.96 1.69 12.36
N VAL A 22 0.90 0.44 12.85
CA VAL A 22 1.13 -0.75 12.02
C VAL A 22 0.12 -0.84 10.87
N THR A 23 -1.14 -0.50 11.16
CA THR A 23 -2.21 -0.50 10.15
C THR A 23 -1.92 0.52 9.05
N VAL A 24 -1.59 1.77 9.41
CA VAL A 24 -1.26 2.83 8.44
C VAL A 24 -0.05 2.43 7.60
N LEU A 25 1.02 1.94 8.23
CA LEU A 25 2.23 1.50 7.53
C LEU A 25 1.95 0.39 6.53
N THR A 26 1.11 -0.59 6.92
CA THR A 26 0.73 -1.70 6.07
C THR A 26 -0.05 -1.19 4.85
N MET A 27 -1.04 -0.33 5.05
CA MET A 27 -1.86 0.21 3.96
C MET A 27 -1.05 1.11 3.02
N SER A 28 -0.20 1.99 3.55
CA SER A 28 0.68 2.83 2.73
C SER A 28 1.69 1.99 1.95
N GLY A 29 2.26 0.96 2.59
CA GLY A 29 3.22 0.04 1.96
C GLY A 29 2.58 -0.71 0.79
N MET A 30 1.37 -1.24 0.99
CA MET A 30 0.61 -1.90 -0.08
C MET A 30 0.31 -0.95 -1.24
N GLY A 31 -0.07 0.30 -0.95
CA GLY A 31 -0.29 1.32 -1.98
C GLY A 31 0.95 1.58 -2.84
N VAL A 32 2.12 1.73 -2.22
CA VAL A 32 3.40 1.93 -2.93
C VAL A 32 3.77 0.70 -3.77
N ILE A 33 3.57 -0.50 -3.24
CA ILE A 33 3.85 -1.75 -3.97
C ILE A 33 2.96 -1.85 -5.21
N ILE A 34 1.66 -1.58 -5.07
CA ILE A 34 0.72 -1.62 -6.20
C ILE A 34 1.09 -0.56 -7.24
N ALA A 35 1.37 0.68 -6.82
CA ALA A 35 1.75 1.76 -7.72
C ALA A 35 3.01 1.43 -8.52
N THR A 36 4.04 0.90 -7.86
CA THR A 36 5.30 0.51 -8.51
C THR A 36 5.12 -0.67 -9.47
N ILE A 37 4.34 -1.69 -9.10
CA ILE A 37 4.00 -2.80 -9.99
C ILE A 37 3.29 -2.30 -11.25
N ILE A 38 2.28 -1.45 -11.09
CA ILE A 38 1.51 -0.89 -12.21
C ILE A 38 2.42 -0.04 -13.12
N GLU A 39 3.28 0.79 -12.53
CA GLU A 39 4.22 1.61 -13.29
C GLU A 39 5.18 0.74 -14.13
N VAL A 40 5.72 -0.34 -13.55
CA VAL A 40 6.56 -1.30 -14.26
C VAL A 40 5.79 -1.96 -15.40
N LEU A 41 4.56 -2.41 -15.14
CA LEU A 41 3.70 -3.02 -16.17
C LEU A 41 3.42 -2.05 -17.33
N PHE A 42 3.09 -0.80 -17.05
CA PHE A 42 2.85 0.20 -18.09
C PHE A 42 4.11 0.51 -18.92
N LYS A 43 5.28 0.58 -18.28
CA LYS A 43 6.56 0.73 -18.99
C LYS A 43 6.84 -0.47 -19.91
N LEU A 44 6.57 -1.70 -19.44
CA LEU A 44 6.74 -2.92 -20.24
C LEU A 44 5.78 -2.97 -21.43
N LEU A 45 4.55 -2.48 -21.27
CA LEU A 45 3.53 -2.42 -22.33
C LEU A 45 3.74 -1.23 -23.30
N GLY A 46 4.78 -0.43 -23.11
CA GLY A 46 5.08 0.72 -23.97
C GLY A 46 4.11 1.89 -23.81
N VAL A 47 3.32 1.91 -22.73
CA VAL A 47 2.47 3.05 -22.38
C VAL A 47 3.39 4.18 -21.91
N LYS A 48 3.71 5.08 -22.84
CA LYS A 48 4.45 6.31 -22.52
C LYS A 48 3.53 7.21 -21.72
N GLY A 49 4.07 7.87 -20.70
CA GLY A 49 3.35 8.90 -19.94
C GLY A 49 3.06 10.09 -20.84
N GLU A 50 2.09 9.96 -21.73
CA GLU A 50 1.62 11.06 -22.58
C GLU A 50 1.01 12.13 -21.66
N ARG A 51 1.41 13.38 -21.88
CA ARG A 51 0.77 14.53 -21.25
C ARG A 51 -0.73 14.42 -21.50
N ILE A 52 -1.51 14.43 -20.43
CA ILE A 52 -2.94 14.67 -20.54
C ILE A 52 -3.10 16.13 -20.98
N GLU A 53 -3.14 16.35 -22.28
CA GLU A 53 -3.45 17.66 -22.86
C GLU A 53 -4.95 17.89 -22.67
N ILE A 54 -5.30 18.54 -21.57
CA ILE A 54 -6.66 19.06 -21.36
C ILE A 54 -6.84 20.20 -22.35
N HIS A 55 -7.45 19.93 -23.50
CA HIS A 55 -7.98 20.96 -24.37
C HIS A 55 -9.17 21.61 -23.65
N HIS A 56 -9.03 22.89 -23.33
CA HIS A 56 -10.09 23.71 -22.73
C HIS A 56 -11.07 24.21 -23.80
#